data_AF-A0A9P8YKE2-F1
#
_entry.id   AF-A0A9P8YKE2-F1
#
_cell.length_a   1.000
_cell.length_b   1.000
_cell.length_c   1.000
_cell.angle_alpha   90.00
_cell.angle_beta   90.00
_cell.angle_gamma   90.00
#
_symmetry.space_group_name_H-M   'P 1'
#
loop_
_entity.id
_entity.type
_entity.pdbx_description
1 polymer ?
#
loop_
_entity_poly.entity_id
_entity_poly.type
_entity_poly.pdbx_seq_one_letter_code
_entity_poly.pdbx_strand_id
1 'polypeptide(L)'
;HGLNPSATTWLEIADAIRAFYGAERLPEMISFQEWVRRLEMSGHEGNDDNRALVSRNPGFKLLDTYHDMAQEGQAGRPPVVLSMQRTVAQSPAMRQCKAITADLVKRWCKQWDF
;
A
#
# COMPACT_ATOMS: atom_id res chain seq x y z
N HIS A 1 15.90 7.87 12.87
CA HIS A 1 14.96 6.92 12.25
C HIS A 1 15.62 6.28 11.03
N GLY A 2 15.19 5.08 10.62
CA GLY A 2 15.75 4.32 9.49
C GLY A 2 14.73 4.14 8.37
N LEU A 3 14.24 5.24 7.79
CA LEU A 3 13.25 5.26 6.71
C LEU A 3 13.90 5.74 5.41
N ASN A 4 13.23 5.60 4.28
CA ASN A 4 13.67 6.27 3.06
C ASN A 4 13.52 7.80 3.23
N PRO A 5 14.60 8.60 3.12
CA PRO A 5 14.54 10.05 3.28
C PRO A 5 13.96 10.77 2.05
N SER A 6 13.85 10.08 0.92
CA SER A 6 13.31 10.59 -0.34
C SER A 6 11.89 10.06 -0.53
N ALA A 7 10.90 10.92 -0.38
CA ALA A 7 9.49 10.55 -0.51
C ALA A 7 9.05 10.41 -1.99
N THR A 8 8.03 9.60 -2.21
CA THR A 8 7.22 9.49 -3.44
C THR A 8 5.75 9.43 -3.03
N THR A 9 4.83 9.60 -3.98
CA THR A 9 3.40 9.43 -3.73
C THR A 9 2.90 8.10 -4.27
N TRP A 10 1.77 7.62 -3.75
CA TRP A 10 1.13 6.42 -4.30
C TRP A 10 0.79 6.57 -5.80
N LEU A 11 0.31 7.75 -6.20
CA LEU A 11 -0.06 8.03 -7.59
C LEU A 11 1.13 7.92 -8.55
N GLU A 12 2.34 8.29 -8.11
CA GLU A 12 3.55 8.19 -8.93
C GLU A 12 3.96 6.74 -9.24
N ILE A 13 3.52 5.76 -8.43
CA ILE A 13 3.93 4.36 -8.56
C ILE A 13 2.79 3.39 -8.88
N ALA A 14 1.54 3.74 -8.59
CA ALA A 14 0.40 2.83 -8.74
C ALA A 14 0.15 2.46 -10.20
N ASP A 15 0.35 3.39 -11.14
CA ASP A 15 0.23 3.12 -12.57
C ASP A 15 1.24 2.07 -13.04
N ALA A 16 2.43 2.01 -12.42
CA ALA A 16 3.43 0.98 -12.74
C ALA A 16 2.97 -0.42 -12.33
N ILE A 17 2.25 -0.54 -11.20
CA ILE A 17 1.67 -1.80 -10.72
C ILE A 17 0.54 -2.24 -11.66
N ARG A 18 -0.37 -1.32 -11.99
CA ARG A 18 -1.48 -1.59 -12.91
C ARG A 18 -0.99 -1.98 -14.31
N ALA A 19 0.02 -1.28 -14.83
CA ALA A 19 0.64 -1.63 -16.12
C ALA A 19 1.34 -2.99 -16.08
N PHE A 20 1.89 -3.41 -14.93
CA PHE A 20 2.55 -4.70 -14.79
C PHE A 20 1.56 -5.87 -14.79
N TYR A 21 0.49 -5.81 -13.98
CA TYR A 21 -0.49 -6.90 -13.89
C TYR A 21 -1.58 -6.85 -14.97
N GLY A 22 -1.73 -5.71 -15.64
CA GLY A 22 -2.71 -5.50 -16.70
C GLY A 22 -4.11 -5.14 -16.19
N ALA A 23 -4.90 -4.54 -17.08
CA ALA A 23 -6.27 -4.11 -16.78
C ALA A 23 -7.25 -5.27 -16.57
N GLU A 24 -6.89 -6.49 -16.97
CA GLU A 24 -7.71 -7.68 -16.69
C GLU A 24 -7.71 -8.01 -15.19
N ARG A 25 -6.55 -7.90 -14.52
CA ARG A 25 -6.42 -8.19 -13.08
C ARG A 25 -6.68 -6.96 -12.20
N LEU A 26 -6.26 -5.78 -12.67
CA LEU A 26 -6.42 -4.50 -11.97
C LEU A 26 -7.21 -3.52 -12.86
N PRO A 27 -8.54 -3.71 -12.98
CA PRO A 27 -9.35 -2.98 -13.97
C PRO A 27 -9.45 -1.49 -13.66
N GLU A 28 -9.45 -1.11 -12.39
CA GLU A 28 -9.76 0.25 -11.95
C GLU A 28 -8.84 0.76 -10.85
N MET A 29 -8.67 2.08 -10.83
CA MET A 29 -8.05 2.82 -9.75
C MET A 29 -9.15 3.39 -8.86
N ILE A 30 -9.21 2.94 -7.61
CA ILE A 30 -10.21 3.39 -6.63
C ILE A 30 -9.52 4.07 -5.44
N SER A 31 -10.29 4.84 -4.67
CA SER A 31 -9.80 5.40 -3.42
C SER A 31 -9.53 4.30 -2.40
N PHE A 32 -8.65 4.58 -1.44
CA PHE A 32 -8.38 3.63 -0.35
C PHE A 32 -9.65 3.29 0.42
N GLN A 33 -10.50 4.27 0.72
CA GLN A 33 -11.80 4.04 1.37
C GLN A 33 -12.70 3.07 0.58
N GLU A 34 -12.82 3.27 -0.72
CA GLU A 34 -13.65 2.42 -1.56
C GLU A 34 -13.09 0.99 -1.61
N TRP A 35 -11.76 0.85 -1.62
CA TRP A 35 -11.11 -0.45 -1.52
C TRP A 35 -11.44 -1.16 -0.20
N VAL A 36 -11.38 -0.47 0.94
CA VAL A 36 -11.75 -1.05 2.26
C VAL A 36 -13.21 -1.50 2.28
N ARG A 37 -14.13 -0.67 1.77
CA ARG A 37 -15.56 -1.00 1.68
C ARG A 37 -15.80 -2.25 0.84
N ARG A 38 -15.10 -2.40 -0.30
CA ARG A 38 -15.22 -3.59 -1.16
C ARG A 38 -14.63 -4.84 -0.52
N LEU A 39 -13.51 -4.70 0.22
CA LEU A 39 -12.93 -5.79 0.98
C LEU A 39 -13.95 -6.32 2.01
N GLU A 40 -14.54 -5.43 2.81
CA GLU A 40 -15.58 -5.76 3.79
C GLU A 40 -16.78 -6.48 3.12
N MET A 41 -17.32 -5.91 2.04
CA MET A 41 -18.45 -6.51 1.30
C MET A 41 -18.14 -7.90 0.74
N SER A 42 -16.93 -8.12 0.22
CA SER A 42 -16.53 -9.43 -0.33
C SER A 42 -16.53 -10.56 0.72
N GLY A 43 -16.58 -10.21 2.01
CA GLY A 43 -16.69 -11.14 3.12
C GLY A 43 -18.12 -11.55 3.45
N HIS A 44 -19.10 -10.70 3.11
CA HIS A 44 -20.52 -10.94 3.36
C HIS A 44 -21.23 -11.73 2.26
N GLU A 45 -20.66 -11.75 1.05
CA GLU A 45 -21.24 -12.46 -0.10
C GLU A 45 -21.04 -13.99 -0.02
N GLY A 46 -20.06 -14.46 0.77
CA GLY A 46 -19.86 -15.87 1.08
C GLY A 46 -20.46 -16.19 2.44
N ASN A 47 -21.19 -17.29 2.58
CA ASN A 47 -21.62 -17.83 3.88
C ASN A 47 -20.43 -18.48 4.63
N ASP A 48 -19.23 -17.93 4.43
CA ASP A 48 -17.95 -18.44 4.84
C ASP A 48 -17.69 -18.03 6.30
N ASP A 49 -17.10 -18.92 7.08
CA ASP A 49 -16.58 -18.54 8.38
C ASP A 49 -15.35 -17.63 8.24
N ASN A 50 -14.97 -16.95 9.32
CA ASN A 50 -13.85 -16.02 9.32
C ASN A 50 -12.51 -16.67 8.87
N ARG A 51 -12.31 -17.97 9.10
CA ARG A 51 -11.08 -18.68 8.69
C ARG A 51 -11.04 -18.89 7.18
N ALA A 52 -12.17 -19.27 6.58
CA ALA A 52 -12.31 -19.42 5.14
C ALA A 52 -12.13 -18.09 4.41
N LEU A 53 -12.71 -16.99 4.94
CA LEU A 53 -12.51 -15.64 4.41
C LEU A 53 -11.05 -15.22 4.41
N VAL A 54 -10.36 -15.36 5.55
CA VAL A 54 -8.93 -15.02 5.69
C VAL A 54 -8.03 -15.89 4.80
N SER A 55 -8.39 -17.15 4.58
CA SER A 55 -7.63 -18.04 3.69
C SER A 55 -7.77 -17.63 2.22
N ARG A 56 -8.95 -17.16 1.80
CA ARG A 56 -9.21 -16.69 0.43
C ARG A 56 -8.61 -15.31 0.19
N ASN A 57 -8.77 -14.41 1.14
CA ASN A 57 -8.26 -13.05 1.08
C ASN A 57 -7.60 -12.66 2.42
N PRO A 58 -6.26 -12.72 2.52
CA PRO A 58 -5.57 -12.40 3.76
C PRO A 58 -5.71 -10.92 4.17
N GLY A 59 -6.24 -10.05 3.30
CA GLY A 59 -6.58 -8.67 3.62
C GLY A 59 -7.56 -8.53 4.79
N PHE A 60 -8.43 -9.53 5.02
CA PHE A 60 -9.36 -9.54 6.15
C PHE A 60 -8.65 -9.50 7.52
N LYS A 61 -7.39 -9.94 7.60
CA LYS A 61 -6.61 -9.92 8.86
C LYS A 61 -6.41 -8.51 9.41
N LEU A 62 -6.45 -7.50 8.54
CA LEU A 62 -6.14 -6.11 8.87
C LEU A 62 -7.33 -5.18 8.60
N LEU A 63 -8.54 -5.73 8.43
CA LEU A 63 -9.72 -4.94 8.03
C LEU A 63 -9.98 -3.77 8.99
N ASP A 64 -9.96 -4.00 10.30
CA ASP A 64 -10.14 -2.96 11.32
C ASP A 64 -9.06 -1.86 11.18
N THR A 65 -7.80 -2.25 11.00
CA THR A 65 -6.70 -1.31 10.78
C THR A 65 -6.92 -0.46 9.53
N TYR A 66 -7.43 -1.06 8.45
CA TYR A 66 -7.73 -0.32 7.23
C TYR A 66 -8.90 0.64 7.40
N HIS A 67 -9.93 0.28 8.18
CA HIS A 67 -11.00 1.20 8.54
C HIS A 67 -10.48 2.42 9.29
N ASP A 68 -9.68 2.20 10.33
CA ASP A 68 -9.08 3.28 11.11
C ASP A 68 -8.25 4.21 10.22
N MET A 69 -7.39 3.65 9.36
CA MET A 69 -6.58 4.42 8.41
C MET A 69 -7.43 5.21 7.40
N ALA A 70 -8.53 4.64 6.92
CA ALA A 70 -9.43 5.32 6.00
C ALA A 70 -10.16 6.48 6.68
N GLN A 71 -10.60 6.31 7.93
CA GLN A 71 -11.23 7.36 8.74
C GLN A 71 -10.25 8.49 9.06
N GLU A 72 -9.01 8.16 9.44
CA GLU A 72 -7.96 9.16 9.69
C GLU A 72 -7.63 9.96 8.42
N GLY A 73 -7.54 9.28 7.27
CA GLY A 73 -7.32 9.92 5.98
C GLY A 73 -8.44 10.91 5.62
N GLN A 74 -9.71 10.55 5.85
CA GLN A 74 -10.85 11.46 5.66
C GLN A 74 -10.84 12.65 6.62
N ALA A 75 -10.41 12.41 7.86
CA ALA A 75 -10.24 13.46 8.86
C ALA A 75 -9.04 14.38 8.57
N GLY A 76 -8.34 14.18 7.45
CA GLY A 76 -7.17 14.97 7.05
C GLY A 76 -5.96 14.75 7.94
N ARG A 77 -5.90 13.62 8.67
CA ARG A 77 -4.77 13.27 9.54
C ARG A 77 -3.73 12.53 8.69
N PRO A 78 -2.59 13.16 8.36
CA PRO A 78 -1.57 12.51 7.55
C PRO A 78 -0.87 11.40 8.33
N PRO A 79 -0.24 10.44 7.63
CA PRO A 79 0.61 9.44 8.28
C PRO A 79 1.76 10.10 9.05
N VAL A 80 2.28 9.39 10.06
CA VAL A 80 3.39 9.86 10.87
C VAL A 80 4.64 10.08 10.01
N VAL A 81 5.11 11.34 9.96
CA VAL A 81 6.35 11.72 9.28
C VAL A 81 7.49 11.82 10.29
N LEU A 82 8.48 10.94 10.17
CA LEU A 82 9.62 10.89 11.08
C LEU A 82 10.83 11.62 10.50
N SER A 83 11.47 12.47 11.30
CA SER A 83 12.67 13.20 10.87
C SER A 83 13.84 12.27 10.57
N MET A 84 14.44 12.47 9.39
CA MET A 84 15.62 11.75 8.91
C MET A 84 16.91 12.59 8.97
N GLN A 85 16.85 13.83 9.50
CA GLN A 85 17.96 14.80 9.48
C GLN A 85 19.28 14.22 10.03
N ARG A 86 19.25 13.64 11.25
CA ARG A 86 20.45 13.07 11.88
C ARG A 86 21.00 11.88 11.09
N THR A 87 20.11 11.01 10.61
CA THR A 87 20.48 9.80 9.85
C THR A 87 21.15 10.16 8.53
N VAL A 88 20.59 11.13 7.80
CA VAL A 88 21.15 11.63 6.54
C VAL A 88 22.50 12.32 6.79
N ALA A 89 22.63 13.11 7.85
CA ALA A 89 23.90 13.76 8.18
C ALA A 89 25.05 12.76 8.41
N GLN A 90 24.75 11.61 9.03
CA GLN A 90 25.76 10.64 9.44
C GLN A 90 26.00 9.51 8.43
N SER A 91 25.06 9.23 7.52
CA SER A 91 25.16 8.10 6.59
C SER A 91 25.25 8.56 5.13
N PRO A 92 26.40 8.34 4.44
CA PRO A 92 26.52 8.56 3.00
C PRO A 92 25.50 7.76 2.19
N ALA A 93 25.24 6.51 2.57
CA ALA A 93 24.27 5.66 1.88
C ALA A 93 22.85 6.24 1.95
N MET A 94 22.45 6.73 3.13
CA MET A 94 21.14 7.36 3.30
C MET A 94 21.02 8.68 2.54
N ARG A 95 22.10 9.46 2.44
CA ARG A 95 22.15 10.66 1.58
C ARG A 95 21.91 10.37 0.10
N GLN A 96 22.33 9.20 -0.36
CA GLN A 96 22.20 8.78 -1.76
C GLN A 96 20.91 8.00 -2.03
N CYS A 97 20.12 7.70 -1.00
CA CYS A 97 18.88 6.95 -1.14
C CYS A 97 17.85 7.76 -1.92
N LYS A 98 17.39 7.21 -3.04
CA LYS A 98 16.42 7.85 -3.93
C LYS A 98 14.99 7.45 -3.57
N ALA A 99 14.04 8.24 -4.06
CA ALA A 99 12.63 7.88 -4.01
C ALA A 99 12.40 6.53 -4.70
N ILE A 100 11.38 5.79 -4.25
CA ILE A 100 10.95 4.56 -4.89
C ILE A 100 10.52 4.88 -6.32
N THR A 101 11.00 4.12 -7.30
CA THR A 101 10.71 4.35 -8.71
C THR A 101 9.75 3.30 -9.27
N ALA A 102 9.08 3.63 -10.38
CA ALA A 102 8.24 2.68 -11.12
C ALA A 102 8.98 1.38 -11.46
N ASP A 103 10.25 1.45 -11.86
CA ASP A 103 11.05 0.27 -12.18
C ASP A 103 11.35 -0.60 -10.95
N LEU A 104 11.57 0.01 -9.79
CA LEU A 104 11.76 -0.73 -8.54
C LEU A 104 10.48 -1.47 -8.17
N VAL A 105 9.33 -0.82 -8.33
CA VAL A 105 8.02 -1.42 -8.06
C VAL A 105 7.71 -2.56 -9.04
N LYS A 106 8.00 -2.42 -10.33
CA LYS A 106 7.86 -3.51 -11.30
C LYS A 106 8.73 -4.73 -10.96
N ARG A 107 9.97 -4.51 -10.52
CA ARG A 107 10.86 -5.58 -10.06
C ARG A 107 10.31 -6.28 -8.82
N TRP A 108 9.74 -5.50 -7.90
CA TRP A 108 9.04 -6.03 -6.73
C TRP A 108 7.83 -6.87 -7.15
N CYS A 109 6.93 -6.37 -8.01
CA CYS A 109 5.80 -7.14 -8.52
C CYS A 109 6.25 -8.47 -9.15
N LYS A 110 7.30 -8.45 -9.96
CA LYS A 110 7.89 -9.66 -10.55
C LYS A 110 8.43 -10.65 -9.51
N GLN A 111 9.02 -10.17 -8.41
CA GLN A 111 9.57 -11.04 -7.37
C GLN A 111 8.47 -11.74 -6.57
N TRP A 112 7.35 -11.06 -6.34
CA TRP A 112 6.24 -11.60 -5.57
C TRP A 112 5.29 -12.45 -6.40
N ASP A 113 5.15 -12.14 -7.70
CA ASP A 113 4.37 -12.91 -8.69
C ASP A 113 2.99 -13.35 -8.16
N PHE A 114 2.28 -12.38 -7.56
CA PHE A 114 0.92 -12.58 -7.07
C PHE A 114 -0.05 -12.95 -8.18
#